data_AF-A0A7C7Y3K5-F1
#
_entry.id   AF-A0A7C7Y3K5-F1
#
_cell.length_a   1.000
_cell.length_b   1.000
_cell.length_c   1.000
_cell.angle_alpha   90.00
_cell.angle_beta   90.00
_cell.angle_gamma   90.00
#
_symmetry.space_group_name_H-M   'P 1'
#
loop_
_entity.id
_entity.type
_entity.pdbx_description
1 polymer ?
#
loop_
_entity_poly.entity_id
_entity_poly.type
_entity_poly.pdbx_seq_one_letter_code
_entity_poly.pdbx_strand_id
1 'polypeptide(L)'
;MPPALKNDGPMLIELSDGAKMGWASMETRSVMLVQPMVGMRVQSFAATIELGRKTNLRRYWVFNVDTGELLLSNEVVELALHLGERRAIKIPDEIRANMTSELREDLR
;
A
#
# COMPACT_ATOMS: atom_id res chain seq x y z
N MET A 1 16.30 6.34 -18.76
CA MET A 1 14.82 6.38 -18.62
C MET A 1 14.42 5.18 -17.79
N PRO A 2 13.60 5.31 -16.73
CA PRO A 2 13.02 4.12 -16.11
C PRO A 2 12.05 3.48 -17.10
N PRO A 3 12.00 2.13 -17.20
CA PRO A 3 11.08 1.45 -18.10
C PRO A 3 9.63 1.71 -17.71
N ALA A 4 8.78 1.89 -18.71
CA ALA A 4 7.34 2.09 -18.55
C ALA A 4 6.72 0.92 -17.76
N LEU A 5 5.95 1.24 -16.71
CA LEU A 5 5.09 0.31 -16.01
C LEU A 5 4.11 -0.28 -17.04
N LYS A 6 4.33 -1.53 -17.45
CA LYS A 6 3.54 -2.22 -18.48
C LYS A 6 2.24 -2.83 -17.92
N ASN A 7 1.76 -2.34 -16.79
CA ASN A 7 0.63 -2.93 -16.06
C ASN A 7 -0.25 -1.82 -15.51
N ASP A 8 -1.22 -1.36 -16.30
CA ASP A 8 -2.16 -0.28 -15.93
C ASP A 8 -3.26 -0.76 -14.95
N GLY A 9 -3.21 -2.02 -14.54
CA GLY A 9 -4.14 -2.64 -13.60
C GLY A 9 -3.64 -2.62 -12.14
N PRO A 10 -4.53 -2.91 -11.17
CA PRO A 10 -4.11 -3.08 -9.78
C PRO A 10 -3.05 -4.18 -9.67
N MET A 11 -2.11 -4.02 -8.74
CA MET A 11 -1.06 -5.01 -8.50
C MET A 11 -1.68 -6.39 -8.23
N LEU A 12 -1.30 -7.37 -9.04
CA LEU A 12 -1.68 -8.76 -8.88
C LEU A 12 -0.45 -9.54 -8.43
N ILE A 13 -0.64 -10.44 -7.48
CA ILE A 13 0.42 -11.34 -7.01
C ILE A 13 0.05 -12.76 -7.42
N GLU A 14 0.91 -13.40 -8.20
CA GLU A 14 0.75 -14.82 -8.53
C GLU A 14 1.15 -15.68 -7.33
N LEU A 15 0.30 -16.64 -7.00
CA LEU A 15 0.53 -17.61 -5.95
C LEU A 15 1.23 -18.85 -6.53
N SER A 16 1.83 -19.67 -5.67
CA SER A 16 2.59 -20.85 -6.09
C SER A 16 1.74 -21.93 -6.78
N ASP A 17 0.41 -21.92 -6.57
CA ASP A 17 -0.55 -22.79 -7.24
C ASP A 17 -1.10 -22.20 -8.56
N GLY A 18 -0.58 -21.05 -9.00
CA GLY A 18 -1.02 -20.33 -10.19
C GLY A 18 -2.27 -19.46 -9.97
N ALA A 19 -2.85 -19.46 -8.77
CA ALA A 19 -3.93 -18.53 -8.45
C ALA A 19 -3.41 -17.09 -8.30
N LYS A 20 -4.34 -16.13 -8.23
CA LYS A 20 -4.02 -14.71 -8.11
C LYS A 20 -4.55 -14.14 -6.80
N MET A 21 -3.70 -13.39 -6.12
CA MET A 21 -4.03 -12.60 -4.95
C MET A 21 -4.00 -11.10 -5.29
N GLY A 22 -4.84 -10.34 -4.59
CA GLY A 22 -4.73 -8.88 -4.50
C GLY A 22 -5.03 -8.41 -3.07
N TRP A 23 -4.97 -7.10 -2.87
CA TRP A 23 -5.36 -6.45 -1.62
C TRP A 23 -6.76 -5.86 -1.75
N ALA A 24 -7.62 -6.16 -0.78
CA ALA A 24 -8.91 -5.50 -0.63
C ALA A 24 -8.81 -4.47 0.51
N SER A 25 -9.01 -3.19 0.19
CA SER A 25 -9.09 -2.14 1.21
C SER A 25 -10.36 -2.32 2.03
N MET A 26 -10.22 -2.47 3.34
CA MET A 26 -11.33 -2.61 4.28
C MET A 26 -11.70 -1.28 4.93
N GLU A 27 -10.70 -0.47 5.20
CA GLU A 27 -10.86 0.83 5.84
C GLU A 27 -9.85 1.81 5.24
N THR A 28 -10.27 3.05 5.06
CA THR A 28 -9.41 4.14 4.58
C THR A 28 -9.69 5.37 5.42
N ARG A 29 -8.66 5.89 6.09
CA ARG A 29 -8.71 7.14 6.85
C ARG A 29 -7.80 8.15 6.18
N SER A 30 -8.31 9.31 5.81
CA SER A 30 -7.53 10.33 5.12
C SER A 30 -7.71 11.67 5.80
N VAL A 31 -6.60 12.38 5.97
CA VAL A 31 -6.58 13.76 6.42
C VAL A 31 -5.87 14.58 5.36
N MET A 32 -6.62 15.49 4.73
CA MET A 32 -6.07 16.50 3.83
C MET A 32 -5.78 17.76 4.64
N LEU A 33 -4.49 18.10 4.76
CA LEU A 33 -4.03 19.27 5.51
C LEU A 33 -3.98 20.50 4.59
N VAL A 34 -3.52 20.31 3.36
CA VAL A 34 -3.41 21.35 2.34
C VAL A 34 -3.84 20.77 1.00
N GLN A 35 -4.62 21.55 0.24
CA GLN A 35 -5.06 21.15 -1.09
C GLN A 35 -3.91 21.28 -2.10
N PRO A 36 -3.48 20.20 -2.77
CA PRO A 36 -2.48 20.30 -3.82
C PRO A 36 -3.00 21.12 -5.00
N MET A 37 -2.11 21.91 -5.61
CA MET A 37 -2.44 22.75 -6.77
C MET A 37 -1.75 22.25 -8.03
N VAL A 38 -2.31 22.58 -9.20
CA VAL A 38 -1.70 22.26 -10.50
C VAL A 38 -0.29 22.83 -10.57
N GLY A 39 0.66 22.02 -11.04
CA GLY A 39 2.08 22.38 -11.12
C GLY A 39 2.88 22.12 -9.85
N MET A 40 2.23 21.78 -8.73
CA MET A 40 2.94 21.42 -7.50
C MET A 40 3.68 20.09 -7.66
N ARG A 41 4.94 20.06 -7.25
CA ARG A 41 5.74 18.85 -7.20
C ARG A 41 5.47 18.15 -5.87
N VAL A 42 4.99 16.91 -5.95
CA VAL A 42 4.64 16.12 -4.78
C VAL A 42 5.41 14.81 -4.75
N GLN A 43 5.76 14.35 -3.55
CA GLN A 43 6.34 13.03 -3.31
C GLN A 43 5.49 12.32 -2.27
N SER A 44 5.11 11.07 -2.56
CA SER A 44 4.46 10.20 -1.59
C SER A 44 5.45 9.19 -1.02
N PHE A 45 5.26 8.86 0.25
CA PHE A 45 5.92 7.76 0.95
C PHE A 45 4.87 6.86 1.55
N ALA A 46 5.18 5.57 1.66
CA ALA A 46 4.30 4.59 2.29
C ALA A 46 5.11 3.64 3.15
N ALA A 47 4.52 3.18 4.25
CA ALA A 47 5.09 2.14 5.08
C ALA A 47 3.99 1.18 5.55
N THR A 48 4.29 -0.11 5.60
CA THR A 48 3.51 -1.04 6.41
C THR A 48 3.90 -0.82 7.87
N ILE A 49 2.92 -0.54 8.72
CA ILE A 49 3.12 -0.21 10.15
C ILE A 49 2.51 -1.26 11.08
N GLU A 50 1.67 -2.15 10.56
CA GLU A 50 1.16 -3.34 11.27
C GLU A 50 0.96 -4.49 10.27
N LEU A 51 1.30 -5.72 10.68
CA LEU A 51 1.17 -6.92 9.83
C LEU A 51 0.48 -8.08 10.56
N GLY A 52 -0.80 -8.25 10.28
CA GLY A 52 -1.62 -9.35 10.79
C GLY A 52 -1.48 -10.65 9.98
N ARG A 53 -2.28 -11.67 10.32
CA ARG A 53 -2.28 -12.98 9.62
C ARG A 53 -2.79 -12.88 8.18
N LYS A 54 -3.84 -12.08 7.98
CA LYS A 54 -4.52 -11.86 6.68
C LYS A 54 -4.52 -10.40 6.26
N THR A 55 -4.22 -9.50 7.19
CA THR A 55 -4.37 -8.07 7.04
C THR A 55 -3.03 -7.36 7.17
N ASN A 56 -2.95 -6.17 6.62
CA ASN A 56 -1.87 -5.24 6.90
C ASN A 56 -2.43 -3.82 7.04
N LEU A 57 -1.77 -2.98 7.84
CA LEU A 57 -2.06 -1.55 7.95
C LEU A 57 -0.91 -0.78 7.29
N ARG A 58 -1.26 0.03 6.28
CA ARG A 58 -0.32 0.92 5.60
C ARG A 58 -0.63 2.35 5.95
N ARG A 59 0.43 3.12 6.19
CA ARG A 59 0.36 4.57 6.31
C ARG A 59 1.05 5.21 5.11
N TYR A 60 0.45 6.27 4.61
CA TYR A 60 0.89 7.05 3.46
C TYR A 60 1.01 8.50 3.85
N TRP A 61 2.03 9.16 3.34
CA TRP A 61 2.22 10.60 3.47
C TRP A 61 2.50 11.19 2.10
N VAL A 62 2.00 12.40 1.87
CA VAL A 62 2.25 13.16 0.65
C VAL A 62 2.82 14.50 1.05
N PHE A 63 4.00 14.83 0.52
CA PHE A 63 4.70 16.07 0.79
C PHE A 63 4.82 16.92 -0.46
N ASN A 64 4.78 18.25 -0.28
CA ASN A 64 5.28 19.18 -1.27
C ASN A 64 6.81 19.09 -1.30
N VAL A 65 7.37 18.78 -2.47
CA VAL A 65 8.82 18.56 -2.64
C VAL A 65 9.61 19.85 -2.41
N ASP A 66 9.05 20.98 -2.83
CA ASP A 66 9.77 22.25 -2.83
C ASP A 66 9.76 22.91 -1.44
N THR A 67 8.73 22.65 -0.61
CA THR A 67 8.59 23.26 0.73
C THR A 67 8.81 22.28 1.89
N GLY A 68 8.70 20.97 1.65
CA GLY A 68 8.71 19.95 2.70
C GLY A 68 7.40 19.86 3.50
N GLU A 69 6.37 20.60 3.12
CA GLU A 69 5.08 20.61 3.81
C GLU A 69 4.31 19.30 3.60
N LEU A 70 3.74 18.75 4.68
CA LEU A 70 2.85 17.59 4.62
C LEU A 70 1.48 18.02 4.09
N LEU A 71 1.08 17.49 2.94
CA LEU A 71 -0.18 17.82 2.27
C LEU A 71 -1.31 16.87 2.70
N LEU A 72 -1.00 15.58 2.81
CA LEU A 72 -1.97 14.53 3.11
C LEU A 72 -1.33 13.42 3.92
N SER A 73 -2.06 12.92 4.91
CA SER A 73 -1.78 11.67 5.60
C SER A 73 -2.94 10.71 5.39
N ASN A 74 -2.64 9.44 5.11
CA ASN A 74 -3.65 8.43 4.86
C ASN A 74 -3.24 7.09 5.50
N GLU A 75 -4.24 6.37 5.99
CA GLU A 75 -4.10 5.00 6.46
C GLU A 75 -5.06 4.08 5.74
N VAL A 76 -4.60 2.87 5.43
CA VAL A 76 -5.41 1.83 4.80
C VAL A 76 -5.20 0.51 5.52
N VAL A 77 -6.30 -0.08 5.99
CA VAL A 77 -6.33 -1.49 6.39
C VAL A 77 -6.64 -2.31 5.15
N GLU A 78 -5.75 -3.22 4.79
CA GLU A 78 -5.87 -4.06 3.61
C GLU A 78 -5.97 -5.53 4.02
N LEU A 79 -6.75 -6.31 3.26
CA LEU A 79 -6.95 -7.74 3.43
C LEU A 79 -6.43 -8.51 2.23
N ALA A 80 -5.65 -9.57 2.47
CA ALA A 80 -5.22 -10.49 1.42
C ALA A 80 -6.42 -11.26 0.86
N LEU A 81 -6.71 -11.04 -0.42
CA LEU A 81 -7.88 -11.57 -1.10
C LEU A 81 -7.45 -12.50 -2.24
N HIS A 82 -7.91 -13.75 -2.20
CA HIS A 82 -7.83 -14.64 -3.35
C HIS A 82 -8.85 -14.19 -4.41
N LEU A 83 -8.38 -13.83 -5.60
CA LEU A 83 -9.21 -13.16 -6.61
C LEU A 83 -10.14 -14.11 -7.39
N GLY A 84 -9.75 -15.38 -7.55
CA GLY A 84 -10.61 -16.40 -8.16
C GLY A 84 -11.79 -16.78 -7.25
N GLU A 85 -11.49 -17.29 -6.06
CA GLU A 85 -12.48 -17.72 -5.07
C GLU A 85 -13.16 -16.59 -4.28
N ARG A 86 -12.70 -15.33 -4.44
CA ARG A 86 -13.25 -14.13 -3.76
C ARG A 86 -13.33 -14.27 -2.24
N ARG A 87 -12.27 -14.81 -1.62
CA ARG A 87 -12.20 -15.00 -0.16
C ARG A 87 -10.90 -14.51 0.46
N ALA A 88 -10.99 -14.18 1.75
CA ALA A 88 -9.85 -13.79 2.56
C ALA A 88 -8.89 -14.96 2.82
N ILE A 89 -7.62 -14.78 2.48
CA ILE A 89 -6.57 -15.79 2.69
C ILE A 89 -5.52 -15.33 3.70
N LYS A 90 -4.74 -16.27 4.23
CA LYS A 90 -3.49 -15.93 4.94
C LYS A 90 -2.57 -15.24 3.94
N ILE A 91 -1.83 -14.22 4.38
CA ILE A 91 -0.73 -13.69 3.57
C ILE A 91 0.27 -14.84 3.35
N PRO A 92 0.57 -15.22 2.09
CA PRO A 92 1.57 -16.24 1.78
C PRO A 92 2.92 -15.97 2.45
N ASP A 93 3.63 -17.03 2.82
CA ASP A 93 4.81 -16.90 3.69
C ASP A 93 5.95 -16.09 3.05
N GLU A 94 6.17 -16.24 1.74
CA GLU A 94 7.15 -15.45 0.99
C GLU A 94 6.80 -13.96 0.98
N ILE A 95 5.54 -13.62 0.68
CA ILE A 95 5.05 -12.23 0.70
C ILE A 95 5.16 -11.67 2.12
N ARG A 96 4.79 -12.46 3.14
CA ARG A 96 4.89 -12.05 4.54
C ARG A 96 6.34 -11.78 4.93
N ALA A 97 7.29 -12.62 4.51
CA ALA A 97 8.70 -12.43 4.80
C ALA A 97 9.21 -11.11 4.19
N ASN A 98 8.85 -10.82 2.94
CA ASN A 98 9.19 -9.55 2.30
C ASN A 98 8.60 -8.35 3.06
N MET A 99 7.30 -8.37 3.35
CA MET A 99 6.63 -7.30 4.10
C MET A 99 7.19 -7.12 5.51
N THR A 100 7.64 -8.20 6.15
CA THR A 100 8.26 -8.15 7.48
C THR A 100 9.62 -7.46 7.43
N SER A 101 10.39 -7.65 6.35
CA SER A 101 11.70 -6.98 6.19
C SER A 101 11.60 -5.47 5.98
N GLU A 102 10.44 -5.00 5.52
CA GLU A 102 10.13 -3.59 5.27
C GLU A 102 9.20 -2.98 6.34
N LEU A 103 8.83 -3.76 7.36
CA LEU A 103 7.89 -3.34 8.40
C LEU A 103 8.47 -2.22 9.27
N ARG A 104 7.69 -1.16 9.50
CA ARG A 104 8.08 0.02 10.27
C ARG A 104 7.12 0.31 11.42
N GLU A 105 7.15 -0.55 12.44
CA GLU A 105 6.30 -0.40 13.64
C GLU A 105 6.63 0.88 14.43
N ASP A 106 7.83 1.44 14.25
CA ASP A 106 8.26 2.72 14.82
C ASP A 106 7.47 3.92 14.27
N LEU A 107 6.74 3.75 13.16
CA LEU A 107 5.93 4.77 12.51
C LEU A 107 4.42 4.64 12.77
N ARG A 108 4.02 3.82 13.75
CA ARG A 108 2.62 3.65 14.17
C ARG A 108 2.02 4.94 14.76
#